data_AF-A0A8S3EBG3-F1
#
_entry.id   AF-A0A8S3EBG3-F1
#
_cell.length_a   1.000
_cell.length_b   1.000
_cell.length_c   1.000
_cell.angle_alpha   90.00
_cell.angle_beta   90.00
_cell.angle_gamma   90.00
#
_symmetry.space_group_name_H-M   'P 1'
#
loop_
_entity.id
_entity.type
_entity.pdbx_description
1 polymer ?
#
loop_
_entity_poly.entity_id
_entity_poly.type
_entity_poly.pdbx_seq_one_letter_code
_entity_poly.pdbx_strand_id
1 'polypeptide(L)'
;MRRARQEQQWKNCKQEENETINEFIVRLRTLWQEQKPNENEDDLIRHLMCKMRNNLLTMIGVSRCESLDEIIIEAQKIEEILYQRNKQLYRNSNQDRTENNTSTTSIYNNDNQYEIQAM
;
A
#
# COMPACT_ATOMS: atom_id res chain seq x y z
N MET A 1 14.13 -3.50 35.10
CA MET A 1 12.76 -3.28 34.56
C MET A 1 12.70 -2.22 33.46
N ARG A 2 13.16 -0.96 33.67
CA ARG A 2 13.06 0.12 32.67
C ARG A 2 13.81 -0.17 31.35
N ARG A 3 15.07 -0.62 31.42
CA ARG A 3 15.88 -0.94 30.21
C ARG A 3 15.32 -2.08 29.36
N ALA A 4 14.88 -3.17 29.98
CA ALA A 4 14.29 -4.30 29.26
C ALA A 4 13.00 -3.91 28.51
N ARG A 5 12.18 -3.02 29.09
CA ARG A 5 10.98 -2.50 28.42
C ARG A 5 11.32 -1.61 27.23
N GLN A 6 12.31 -0.72 27.38
CA GLN A 6 12.80 0.12 26.29
C GLN A 6 13.34 -0.72 25.12
N GLU A 7 14.17 -1.72 25.43
CA GLU A 7 14.71 -2.62 24.41
C GLU A 7 13.60 -3.41 23.69
N GLN A 8 12.58 -3.87 24.42
CA GLN A 8 11.42 -4.53 23.83
C GLN A 8 10.62 -3.60 22.92
N GLN A 9 10.37 -2.35 23.36
CA GLN A 9 9.70 -1.33 22.55
C GLN A 9 10.48 -1.07 21.26
N TRP A 10 11.80 -0.95 21.35
CA TRP A 10 12.65 -0.76 20.18
C TRP A 10 12.60 -1.96 19.22
N LYS A 11 12.70 -3.19 19.73
CA LYS A 11 12.62 -4.41 18.91
C LYS A 11 11.28 -4.52 18.19
N ASN A 12 10.20 -4.13 18.85
CA ASN A 12 8.84 -4.18 18.31
C ASN A 12 8.50 -2.97 17.42
N CYS A 13 9.32 -1.91 17.43
CA CYS A 13 9.12 -0.75 16.59
C CYS A 13 9.39 -1.12 15.12
N LYS A 14 8.33 -1.51 14.41
CA LYS A 14 8.26 -1.67 12.95
C LYS A 14 7.07 -0.86 12.44
N GLN A 15 7.09 -0.48 11.17
CA GLN A 15 5.96 0.19 10.55
C GLN A 15 4.77 -0.77 10.49
N GLU A 16 3.62 -0.32 10.97
CA GLU A 16 2.38 -1.10 10.91
C GLU A 16 1.75 -1.04 9.51
N GLU A 17 0.89 -1.99 9.18
CA GLU A 17 0.31 -2.10 7.82
C GLU A 17 -0.52 -0.86 7.43
N ASN A 18 -1.25 -0.31 8.40
CA ASN A 18 -2.14 0.84 8.24
C ASN A 18 -1.49 2.18 8.60
N GLU A 19 -0.19 2.17 8.93
CA GLU A 19 0.55 3.36 9.34
C GLU A 19 1.27 3.97 8.13
N THR A 20 1.04 5.26 7.91
CA THR A 20 1.73 6.01 6.85
C THR A 20 3.21 6.19 7.17
N ILE A 21 4.04 6.44 6.16
CA ILE A 21 5.47 6.69 6.37
C ILE A 21 5.72 7.88 7.30
N ASN A 22 4.87 8.92 7.22
CA ASN A 22 5.00 10.11 8.05
C ASN A 22 4.73 9.81 9.53
N GLU A 23 3.65 9.10 9.82
CA GLU A 23 3.32 8.66 11.19
C GLU A 23 4.43 7.78 11.76
N PHE A 24 4.91 6.84 10.94
CA PHE A 24 5.97 5.93 11.33
C PHE A 24 7.27 6.66 11.68
N ILE A 25 7.68 7.64 10.86
CA ILE A 25 8.92 8.39 11.09
C ILE A 25 8.84 9.22 12.37
N VAL A 26 7.70 9.85 12.65
CA VAL A 26 7.52 10.59 13.90
C VAL A 26 7.67 9.66 15.11
N ARG A 27 7.03 8.49 15.06
CA ARG A 27 7.11 7.49 16.13
C ARG A 27 8.52 6.92 16.28
N LEU A 28 9.17 6.57 15.18
CA LEU A 28 10.52 6.02 15.16
C LEU A 28 11.53 7.04 15.70
N ARG A 29 11.46 8.30 15.24
CA ARG A 29 12.36 9.38 15.66
C ARG A 29 12.24 9.66 17.16
N THR A 30 11.02 9.65 17.68
CA THR A 30 10.76 9.83 19.12
C THR A 30 11.45 8.72 19.94
N LEU A 31 11.23 7.45 19.58
CA LEU A 31 11.86 6.33 20.27
C LEU A 31 13.39 6.31 20.11
N TRP A 32 13.88 6.70 18.94
CA TRP A 32 15.29 6.77 18.63
C TRP A 32 16.00 7.83 19.48
N GLN A 33 15.48 9.06 19.54
CA GLN A 33 16.06 10.13 20.36
C GLN A 33 16.13 9.76 21.85
N GLU A 34 15.11 9.07 22.37
CA GLU A 34 15.07 8.65 23.77
C GLU A 34 16.05 7.52 24.10
N GLN A 35 16.24 6.57 23.17
CA GLN A 35 16.95 5.32 23.45
C GLN A 35 18.36 5.26 22.85
N LYS A 36 18.64 6.08 21.85
CA LYS A 36 19.88 6.10 21.06
C LYS A 36 20.47 7.52 20.96
N PRO A 37 20.72 8.21 22.10
CA PRO A 37 21.14 9.62 22.09
C PRO A 37 22.52 9.89 21.48
N ASN A 38 23.32 8.84 21.22
CA ASN A 38 24.66 8.94 20.66
C ASN A 38 24.73 8.58 19.17
N GLU A 39 23.60 8.19 18.57
CA GLU A 39 23.51 7.87 17.15
C GLU A 39 23.28 9.16 16.34
N ASN A 40 23.67 9.14 15.06
CA ASN A 40 23.52 10.28 14.15
C ASN A 40 22.36 10.06 13.15
N GLU A 41 22.19 10.99 12.22
CA GLU A 41 21.15 10.91 11.20
C GLU A 41 21.32 9.70 10.26
N ASP A 42 22.55 9.30 9.94
CA ASP A 42 22.83 8.11 9.11
C ASP A 42 22.35 6.83 9.81
N ASP A 43 22.52 6.75 11.13
CA ASP A 43 22.00 5.64 11.94
C ASP A 43 20.46 5.64 11.94
N LEU A 44 19.82 6.80 12.03
CA LEU A 44 18.36 6.92 11.92
C LEU A 44 17.87 6.43 10.55
N ILE A 45 18.56 6.80 9.46
CA ILE A 45 18.25 6.33 8.10
C ILE A 45 18.37 4.80 8.04
N ARG A 46 19.44 4.22 8.60
CA ARG A 46 19.60 2.76 8.65
C ARG A 46 18.47 2.08 9.42
N HIS A 47 18.08 2.63 10.57
CA HIS A 47 16.96 2.11 11.36
C HIS A 47 15.63 2.22 10.62
N LEU A 48 15.39 3.33 9.93
CA LEU A 48 14.20 3.54 9.10
C LEU A 48 14.12 2.46 8.03
N MET A 49 15.18 2.24 7.27
CA MET A 49 15.22 1.22 6.21
C MET A 49 15.01 -0.21 6.75
N CYS A 50 15.52 -0.53 7.93
CA CYS A 50 15.34 -1.86 8.55
C CYS A 50 13.96 -2.09 9.18
N LYS A 51 13.24 -1.03 9.54
CA LYS A 51 11.98 -1.10 10.28
C LYS A 51 10.76 -0.73 9.45
N MET A 52 10.97 -0.13 8.29
CA MET A 52 9.96 0.15 7.29
C MET A 52 9.32 -1.13 6.77
N ARG A 53 8.05 -1.04 6.36
CA ARG A 53 7.31 -2.18 5.81
C ARG A 53 7.87 -2.63 4.47
N ASN A 54 7.80 -3.94 4.21
CA ASN A 54 8.47 -4.59 3.08
C ASN A 54 8.03 -4.07 1.70
N ASN A 55 6.76 -3.72 1.52
CA ASN A 55 6.26 -3.20 0.24
C ASN A 55 6.86 -1.83 -0.11
N LEU A 56 7.02 -0.93 0.86
CA LEU A 56 7.76 0.32 0.66
C LEU A 56 9.24 0.04 0.39
N LEU A 57 9.89 -0.75 1.25
CA LEU A 57 11.31 -1.06 1.12
C LEU A 57 11.66 -1.67 -0.24
N THR A 58 10.81 -2.58 -0.74
CA THR A 58 11.00 -3.26 -2.03
C THR A 58 10.81 -2.32 -3.21
N MET A 59 9.88 -1.37 -3.11
CA MET A 59 9.61 -0.41 -4.19
C MET A 59 10.60 0.76 -4.22
N ILE A 60 11.11 1.20 -3.06
CA ILE A 60 12.20 2.19 -2.97
C ILE A 60 13.50 1.60 -3.52
N GLY A 61 13.82 0.36 -3.12
CA GLY A 61 15.09 -0.28 -3.42
C GLY A 61 16.22 0.19 -2.48
N VAL A 62 17.18 -0.70 -2.22
CA VAL A 62 18.19 -0.54 -1.15
C VAL A 62 19.20 0.60 -1.40
N SER A 63 19.27 1.14 -2.62
CA SER A 63 20.36 2.01 -3.08
C SER A 63 19.92 3.37 -3.67
N ARG A 64 18.67 3.80 -3.47
CA ARG A 64 18.13 4.96 -4.22
C ARG A 64 18.13 6.29 -3.48
N CYS A 65 18.31 6.30 -2.16
CA CYS A 65 18.14 7.51 -1.37
C CYS A 65 19.37 7.72 -0.49
N GLU A 66 19.94 8.91 -0.56
CA GLU A 66 21.13 9.31 0.20
C GLU A 66 20.73 10.08 1.47
N SER A 67 19.53 10.66 1.52
CA SER A 67 19.03 11.46 2.64
C SER A 67 17.68 10.98 3.17
N LEU A 68 17.36 11.36 4.41
CA LEU A 68 16.07 11.09 5.03
C LEU A 68 14.90 11.69 4.24
N ASP A 69 15.07 12.92 3.75
CA ASP A 69 14.03 13.62 2.97
C ASP A 69 13.72 12.91 1.65
N GLU A 70 14.74 12.41 0.96
CA GLU A 70 14.56 11.61 -0.26
C GLU A 70 13.79 10.32 0.02
N ILE A 71 14.10 9.63 1.12
CA ILE A 71 13.39 8.41 1.53
C ILE A 71 11.91 8.74 1.81
N ILE A 72 11.64 9.84 2.51
CA ILE A 72 10.27 10.27 2.82
C ILE A 72 9.49 10.55 1.55
N ILE A 73 10.05 11.37 0.65
CA ILE A 73 9.41 11.75 -0.61
C ILE A 73 9.11 10.51 -1.45
N GLU A 74 10.07 9.59 -1.57
CA GLU A 74 9.88 8.39 -2.38
C GLU A 74 8.87 7.43 -1.77
N ALA A 75 8.92 7.23 -0.45
CA ALA A 75 7.94 6.43 0.27
C ALA A 75 6.52 6.99 0.11
N GLN A 76 6.33 8.31 0.20
CA GLN A 76 5.03 8.96 0.00
C GLN A 76 4.49 8.73 -1.42
N LYS A 77 5.33 8.84 -2.45
CA LYS A 77 4.92 8.51 -3.83
C LYS A 77 4.46 7.06 -3.96
N ILE A 78 5.19 6.13 -3.32
CA ILE A 78 4.83 4.71 -3.34
C ILE A 78 3.52 4.46 -2.62
N GLU A 79 3.29 5.11 -1.48
CA GLU A 79 2.01 5.04 -0.77
C GLU A 79 0.84 5.49 -1.65
N GLU A 80 1.01 6.59 -2.39
CA GLU A 80 0.01 7.05 -3.35
C GLU A 80 -0.24 6.02 -4.47
N ILE A 81 0.83 5.42 -5.03
CA ILE A 81 0.71 4.36 -6.05
C ILE A 81 -0.09 3.17 -5.50
N LEU A 82 0.22 2.72 -4.28
CA LEU A 82 -0.45 1.60 -3.63
C LEU A 82 -1.92 1.93 -3.34
N TYR A 83 -2.21 3.15 -2.90
CA TYR A 83 -3.57 3.63 -2.69
C TYR A 83 -4.38 3.61 -3.99
N GLN A 84 -3.84 4.15 -5.09
CA GLN A 84 -4.52 4.15 -6.38
C GLN A 84 -4.74 2.73 -6.92
N ARG A 85 -3.77 1.83 -6.77
CA ARG A 85 -3.92 0.41 -7.16
C ARG A 85 -5.06 -0.25 -6.39
N ASN A 86 -5.09 -0.10 -5.07
CA ASN A 86 -6.16 -0.64 -4.25
C ASN A 86 -7.53 -0.07 -4.66
N LYS A 87 -7.60 1.25 -4.88
CA LYS A 87 -8.83 1.92 -5.36
C LYS A 87 -9.32 1.38 -6.70
N GLN A 88 -8.42 1.07 -7.63
CA GLN A 88 -8.76 0.45 -8.93
C GLN A 88 -9.28 -0.98 -8.76
N LEU A 89 -8.67 -1.78 -7.89
CA LEU A 89 -9.14 -3.15 -7.60
C LEU A 89 -10.59 -3.14 -7.11
N TYR A 90 -10.94 -2.26 -6.16
CA TYR A 90 -12.32 -2.14 -5.67
C TYR A 90 -13.31 -1.71 -6.76
N ARG A 91 -12.89 -0.87 -7.72
CA ARG A 91 -13.74 -0.48 -8.85
C ARG A 91 -14.01 -1.66 -9.78
N ASN A 92 -12.96 -2.39 -10.17
CA ASN A 92 -13.08 -3.51 -11.09
C ASN A 92 -13.90 -4.66 -10.49
N SER A 93 -13.68 -5.00 -9.20
CA SER A 93 -14.46 -6.04 -8.52
C SER A 93 -15.96 -5.71 -8.40
N ASN A 94 -16.32 -4.42 -8.33
CA ASN A 94 -17.73 -4.00 -8.34
C ASN A 94 -18.32 -4.03 -9.75
N GLN A 95 -17.51 -3.80 -10.78
CA GLN A 95 -17.94 -3.89 -12.18
C GLN A 95 -18.24 -5.34 -12.58
N ASP A 96 -17.37 -6.30 -12.23
CA ASP A 96 -17.59 -7.74 -12.49
C ASP A 96 -18.86 -8.29 -11.82
N ARG A 97 -19.26 -7.71 -10.67
CA ARG A 97 -20.53 -8.05 -10.00
C ARG A 97 -21.77 -7.53 -10.72
N THR A 98 -21.64 -6.44 -11.48
CA THR A 98 -22.77 -5.82 -12.18
C THR A 98 -23.00 -6.48 -13.54
N GLU A 99 -21.93 -6.88 -14.23
CA GLU A 99 -22.00 -7.52 -15.56
C GLU A 99 -22.57 -8.96 -15.52
N ASN A 100 -22.33 -9.70 -14.42
CA ASN A 100 -22.86 -11.06 -14.24
C ASN A 100 -24.38 -11.14 -13.96
N ASN A 101 -25.06 -10.01 -13.69
CA ASN A 101 -26.51 -9.98 -13.48
C ASN A 101 -27.32 -9.66 -14.76
N THR A 102 -26.65 -9.36 -15.87
CA THR A 102 -27.32 -8.97 -17.14
C THR A 102 -27.33 -10.06 -18.21
N SER A 103 -26.67 -11.19 -17.99
CA SER A 103 -26.45 -12.21 -19.04
C SER A 103 -27.38 -13.44 -18.94
N THR A 104 -28.55 -13.33 -18.30
CA THR A 104 -29.50 -14.45 -18.24
C THR A 104 -30.92 -14.01 -18.57
N THR A 105 -31.14 -13.55 -19.80
CA THR A 105 -32.48 -13.61 -20.41
C THR A 105 -32.39 -13.89 -21.91
N SER A 106 -32.68 -15.15 -22.25
CA SER A 106 -33.36 -15.63 -23.45
C SER A 106 -32.71 -15.34 -24.82
N ILE A 107 -31.87 -16.27 -25.27
CA ILE A 107 -31.88 -16.72 -26.66
C ILE A 107 -32.68 -18.03 -26.68
N TYR A 108 -33.79 -18.06 -27.43
CA TYR A 108 -34.31 -19.18 -28.25
C TYR A 108 -35.80 -18.93 -28.59
N ASN A 109 -36.11 -18.50 -29.82
CA ASN A 109 -36.66 -19.41 -30.82
C ASN A 109 -36.82 -18.77 -32.21
N ASN A 110 -36.44 -19.60 -33.17
CA ASN A 110 -36.31 -19.40 -34.61
C ASN A 110 -37.65 -19.34 -35.36
N ASP A 111 -37.61 -18.61 -36.47
CA ASP A 111 -38.21 -18.90 -37.79
C ASP A 111 -39.59 -19.58 -37.88
N ASN A 112 -40.57 -18.85 -38.45
CA ASN A 112 -41.36 -19.42 -39.55
C ASN A 112 -42.15 -18.39 -40.38
N GLN A 113 -42.07 -18.62 -41.70
CA GLN A 113 -43.06 -18.38 -42.76
C GLN A 113 -43.09 -17.03 -43.52
N TYR A 114 -42.55 -17.13 -44.73
CA TYR A 114 -42.98 -16.42 -45.94
C TYR A 114 -44.51 -16.43 -46.09
N GLU A 115 -45.10 -15.26 -46.33
CA GLU A 115 -46.39 -15.18 -47.03
C GLU A 115 -46.38 -14.00 -48.01
N ILE A 116 -46.64 -14.33 -49.27
CA ILE A 116 -46.74 -13.46 -50.44
C ILE A 116 -48.16 -12.90 -50.47
N GLN A 117 -48.39 -11.58 -50.56
CA GLN A 117 -49.52 -11.03 -51.33
C GLN A 117 -49.37 -9.52 -51.61
N ALA A 118 -49.85 -9.14 -52.79
CA ALA A 118 -49.77 -7.87 -53.53
C ALA A 118 -50.26 -6.59 -52.84
N MET A 119 -49.73 -5.45 -53.28
CA MET A 119 -50.48 -4.37 -53.95
C MET A 119 -49.60 -3.69 -55.01
#